data_AF-A0A7K1G5N9-F1
#
_entry.id   AF-A0A7K1G5N9-F1
#
_cell.length_a   1.000
_cell.length_b   1.000
_cell.length_c   1.000
_cell.angle_alpha   90.00
_cell.angle_beta   90.00
_cell.angle_gamma   90.00
#
_symmetry.space_group_name_H-M   'P 1'
#
loop_
_entity.id
_entity.type
_entity.pdbx_description
1 polymer ?
#
loop_
_entity_poly.entity_id
_entity_poly.type
_entity_poly.pdbx_seq_one_letter_code
_entity_poly.pdbx_strand_id
1 'polypeptide(L)'
;MNWTFTGRHWTFTLLCGPIIFAVINGFDTNWSSNNYFDFFQLYPFMIFIGFLFSLPTYVFYILLLTHFKHKKIKMLNEKIALIIIVMIGVFITTALINGTVWLDLAISYSISSIITGLFFTQYFKDETES
;
A
#
# COMPACT_ATOMS: atom_id res chain seq x y z
N MET A 1 -0.34 -6.41 18.04
CA MET A 1 -1.01 -5.73 16.92
C MET A 1 -1.26 -4.27 17.24
N ASN A 2 -0.49 -3.39 16.61
CA ASN A 2 -0.66 -1.94 16.71
C ASN A 2 -1.64 -1.48 15.61
N TRP A 3 -2.92 -1.34 15.97
CA TRP A 3 -3.98 -0.92 15.05
C TRP A 3 -3.70 0.44 14.40
N THR A 4 -3.08 1.36 15.14
CA THR A 4 -2.70 2.68 14.64
C THR A 4 -1.68 2.56 13.52
N PHE A 5 -0.67 1.69 13.68
CA PHE A 5 0.32 1.43 12.62
C PHE A 5 -0.34 0.83 11.38
N THR A 6 -1.18 -0.21 11.53
CA THR A 6 -1.85 -0.87 10.40
C THR A 6 -2.77 0.10 9.64
N GLY A 7 -3.58 0.90 10.35
CA GLY A 7 -4.48 1.88 9.73
C GLY A 7 -3.74 3.01 9.03
N ARG A 8 -2.67 3.54 9.64
CA ARG A 8 -1.80 4.54 9.00
C ARG A 8 -1.11 3.96 7.77
N HIS A 9 -0.56 2.76 7.86
CA HIS A 9 0.06 2.08 6.74
C HIS A 9 -0.91 1.92 5.56
N TRP A 10 -2.13 1.48 5.85
CA TRP A 10 -3.18 1.31 4.84
C TRP A 10 -3.55 2.63 4.16
N THR A 11 -3.87 3.65 4.96
CA THR A 11 -4.31 4.96 4.44
C THR A 11 -3.23 5.61 3.57
N PHE A 12 -1.99 5.62 4.04
CA PHE A 12 -0.89 6.23 3.27
C PHE A 12 -0.55 5.42 2.02
N THR A 13 -0.62 4.08 2.07
CA THR A 13 -0.44 3.25 0.88
C THR A 13 -1.50 3.55 -0.18
N LEU A 14 -2.76 3.75 0.24
CA LEU A 14 -3.86 4.12 -0.65
C LEU A 14 -3.70 5.51 -1.26
N LEU A 15 -3.25 6.49 -0.49
CA LEU A 15 -3.10 7.87 -0.95
C LEU A 15 -1.86 8.04 -1.85
N CYS A 16 -0.75 7.41 -1.49
CA CYS A 16 0.53 7.55 -2.19
C CYS A 16 0.63 6.63 -3.42
N GLY A 17 -0.05 5.48 -3.45
CA GLY A 17 -0.02 4.54 -4.58
C GLY A 17 -0.33 5.20 -5.93
N PRO A 18 -1.49 5.89 -6.09
CA PRO A 18 -1.81 6.58 -7.34
C PRO A 18 -0.86 7.74 -7.68
N ILE A 19 -0.31 8.42 -6.66
CA ILE A 19 0.68 9.50 -6.89
C ILE A 19 1.95 8.92 -7.48
N ILE A 20 2.46 7.83 -6.91
CA ILE A 20 3.64 7.13 -7.42
C ILE A 20 3.36 6.59 -8.83
N PHE A 21 2.16 6.07 -9.09
CA PHE A 21 1.74 5.64 -10.42
C PHE A 21 1.79 6.77 -11.45
N ALA A 22 1.24 7.94 -11.11
CA ALA A 22 1.29 9.11 -11.98
C ALA A 22 2.73 9.60 -12.21
N VAL A 23 3.58 9.54 -11.20
CA VAL A 23 5.00 9.89 -11.34
C VAL A 23 5.71 8.92 -12.27
N ILE A 24 5.57 7.60 -12.07
CA ILE A 24 6.22 6.58 -12.90
C ILE A 24 5.82 6.72 -14.37
N ASN A 25 4.52 6.79 -14.64
CA ASN A 25 4.04 6.85 -16.02
C ASN A 25 4.18 8.26 -16.62
N GLY A 26 4.22 9.32 -15.80
CA GLY A 26 4.45 10.70 -16.23
C GLY A 26 5.83 10.93 -16.85
N PHE A 27 6.79 10.03 -16.61
CA PHE A 27 8.10 10.04 -17.27
C PHE A 27 8.10 9.38 -18.65
N ASP A 28 7.04 8.68 -19.05
CA ASP A 28 6.93 8.13 -20.40
C ASP A 28 6.60 9.23 -21.41
N THR A 29 7.36 9.28 -22.50
CA THR A 29 7.40 10.36 -23.50
C THR A 29 6.10 10.61 -24.27
N ASN A 30 5.06 9.79 -24.05
CA ASN A 30 3.74 9.93 -24.67
C ASN A 30 2.73 10.73 -23.81
N TRP A 31 3.15 11.27 -22.67
CA TRP A 31 2.25 11.96 -21.75
C TRP A 31 2.02 13.43 -22.14
N SER A 32 0.88 13.71 -22.78
CA SER A 32 0.49 15.09 -23.14
C SER A 32 0.15 15.93 -21.90
N SER A 33 0.23 17.26 -22.01
CA SER A 33 -0.08 18.21 -20.93
C SER A 33 -1.53 18.16 -20.42
N ASN A 34 -2.47 17.55 -21.16
CA ASN A 34 -3.86 17.35 -20.74
C ASN A 34 -4.01 16.27 -19.64
N ASN A 35 -3.03 15.39 -19.47
CA ASN A 35 -3.15 14.21 -18.62
C ASN A 35 -3.06 14.48 -17.09
N TYR A 36 -2.54 15.64 -16.66
CA TYR A 36 -2.53 15.99 -15.22
C TYR A 36 -3.93 16.30 -14.70
N PHE A 37 -4.74 16.97 -15.52
CA PHE A 37 -6.14 17.23 -15.19
C PHE A 37 -6.92 15.91 -15.12
N ASP A 38 -6.67 15.01 -16.07
CA ASP A 38 -7.25 13.66 -16.08
C ASP A 38 -6.85 12.84 -14.85
N PHE A 39 -5.60 12.99 -14.37
CA PHE A 39 -5.16 12.35 -13.13
C PHE A 39 -6.00 12.82 -11.92
N PHE A 40 -6.20 14.13 -11.75
CA PHE A 40 -7.00 14.64 -10.63
C PHE A 40 -8.46 14.17 -10.69
N GLN A 41 -9.00 13.96 -11.89
CA GLN A 41 -10.34 13.40 -12.07
C GLN A 41 -10.39 11.90 -11.72
N LEU A 42 -9.36 11.14 -12.09
CA LEU A 42 -9.26 9.70 -11.84
C LEU A 42 -8.78 9.36 -10.42
N TYR A 43 -8.11 10.27 -9.73
CA TYR A 43 -7.50 10.04 -8.43
C TYR A 43 -8.51 9.60 -7.34
N PRO A 44 -9.67 10.25 -7.15
CA PRO A 44 -10.68 9.78 -6.20
C PRO A 44 -11.20 8.38 -6.54
N PHE A 45 -11.34 8.08 -7.83
CA PHE A 45 -11.76 6.75 -8.29
C PHE A 45 -10.69 5.69 -7.98
N MET A 46 -9.41 6.00 -8.23
CA MET A 46 -8.30 5.11 -7.87
C MET A 46 -8.22 4.86 -6.37
N ILE A 47 -8.44 5.86 -5.52
CA ILE A 47 -8.52 5.68 -4.06
C ILE A 47 -9.68 4.75 -3.71
N PHE A 48 -10.87 4.99 -4.26
CA PHE A 48 -12.05 4.20 -3.93
C PHE A 48 -11.89 2.73 -4.33
N ILE A 49 -11.38 2.48 -5.54
CA ILE A 49 -11.12 1.14 -6.04
C ILE A 49 -9.98 0.47 -5.25
N GLY A 50 -8.90 1.20 -4.97
CA GLY A 50 -7.80 0.72 -4.13
C GLY A 50 -8.28 0.35 -2.73
N PHE A 51 -9.17 1.14 -2.13
CA PHE A 51 -9.79 0.85 -0.85
C PHE A 51 -10.55 -0.48 -0.90
N LEU A 52 -11.43 -0.67 -1.88
CA LEU A 52 -12.21 -1.91 -2.04
C LEU A 52 -11.31 -3.14 -2.23
N PHE A 53 -10.30 -3.05 -3.08
CA PHE A 53 -9.43 -4.19 -3.39
C PHE A 53 -8.39 -4.50 -2.31
N SER A 54 -8.04 -3.53 -1.46
CA SER A 54 -7.09 -3.78 -0.37
C SER A 54 -7.76 -4.39 0.88
N LEU A 55 -9.08 -4.25 1.05
CA LEU A 55 -9.81 -4.82 2.19
C LEU A 55 -9.53 -6.31 2.42
N PRO A 56 -9.62 -7.21 1.41
CA PRO A 56 -9.34 -8.64 1.60
C PRO A 56 -7.93 -8.89 2.15
N THR A 57 -6.94 -8.13 1.70
CA THR A 57 -5.54 -8.27 2.14
C THR A 57 -5.35 -7.88 3.61
N TYR A 58 -5.95 -6.76 4.03
CA TYR A 58 -5.86 -6.31 5.43
C TYR A 58 -6.68 -7.19 6.37
N VAL A 59 -7.85 -7.67 5.93
CA VAL A 59 -8.63 -8.68 6.67
C VAL A 59 -7.81 -9.95 6.85
N PHE A 60 -7.16 -10.46 5.79
CA PHE A 60 -6.30 -11.62 5.87
C PHE A 60 -5.12 -11.41 6.83
N TYR A 61 -4.46 -10.24 6.78
CA TYR A 61 -3.39 -9.90 7.71
C TYR A 61 -3.85 -9.91 9.18
N ILE A 62 -5.01 -9.32 9.48
CA ILE A 62 -5.58 -9.29 10.83
C ILE A 62 -5.88 -10.71 11.33
N LEU A 63 -6.46 -11.56 10.47
CA LEU A 63 -6.72 -12.97 10.81
C LEU A 63 -5.42 -13.72 11.11
N LEU A 64 -4.39 -13.51 10.29
CA LEU A 64 -3.08 -14.11 10.47
C LEU A 64 -2.45 -13.68 11.82
N LEU A 65 -2.44 -12.39 12.13
CA LEU A 65 -1.93 -11.90 13.42
C LEU A 65 -2.75 -12.38 14.61
N THR A 66 -4.07 -12.48 14.46
CA THR A 66 -4.94 -13.00 15.53
C THR A 66 -4.61 -14.46 15.84
N HIS A 67 -4.35 -15.26 14.81
CA HIS A 67 -3.90 -16.65 14.97
C HIS A 67 -2.54 -16.74 15.68
N PHE A 68 -1.62 -15.80 15.42
CA PHE A 68 -0.30 -15.76 16.04
C PHE A 68 -0.22 -14.95 17.35
N LYS A 69 -1.33 -14.41 17.86
CA LYS A 69 -1.36 -13.53 19.04
C LYS A 69 -0.74 -14.14 20.30
N HIS A 70 -0.75 -15.46 20.42
CA HIS A 70 -0.15 -16.17 21.56
C HIS A 70 1.38 -16.31 21.47
N LYS A 71 1.98 -16.03 20.30
CA LYS A 71 3.42 -16.01 20.11
C LYS A 71 3.93 -14.60 20.39
N LYS A 72 5.02 -14.47 21.16
CA LYS A 72 5.72 -13.19 21.37
C LYS A 72 6.50 -12.81 20.11
N ILE A 73 5.78 -12.36 19.08
CA ILE A 73 6.38 -11.86 17.83
C ILE A 73 6.97 -10.48 18.10
N LYS A 74 8.22 -10.26 17.65
CA LYS A 74 8.85 -8.93 17.71
C LYS A 74 8.08 -7.94 16.84
N MET A 75 7.91 -6.71 17.31
CA MET A 75 7.18 -5.66 16.57
C MET A 75 7.72 -5.46 15.15
N LEU A 76 9.05 -5.49 14.96
CA LEU A 76 9.68 -5.39 13.63
C LEU A 76 9.19 -6.48 12.66
N ASN A 77 9.01 -7.71 13.15
CA ASN A 77 8.55 -8.83 12.34
C ASN A 77 7.08 -8.65 11.94
N GLU A 78 6.22 -8.11 12.81
CA GLU A 78 4.82 -7.79 12.46
C GLU A 78 4.75 -6.76 11.32
N LYS A 79 5.66 -5.76 11.33
CA LYS A 79 5.73 -4.72 10.31
C LYS A 79 6.23 -5.25 8.97
N ILE A 80 7.31 -6.03 8.97
CA ILE A 80 7.83 -6.67 7.75
C ILE A 80 6.78 -7.62 7.16
N ALA A 81 6.12 -8.42 8.00
CA ALA A 81 5.05 -9.30 7.56
C ALA A 81 3.87 -8.51 6.92
N LEU A 82 3.50 -7.35 7.47
CA LEU A 82 2.48 -6.50 6.88
C LEU A 82 2.86 -6.07 5.46
N ILE A 83 4.07 -5.53 5.27
CA ILE A 83 4.54 -5.04 3.97
C ILE A 83 4.52 -6.19 2.95
N ILE A 84 5.05 -7.36 3.30
CA ILE A 84 5.08 -8.53 2.41
C ILE A 84 3.66 -8.97 2.02
N ILE A 85 2.75 -9.08 2.99
CA ILE A 85 1.37 -9.49 2.73
C ILE A 85 0.65 -8.46 1.86
N VAL A 86 0.86 -7.17 2.11
CA VAL A 86 0.28 -6.09 1.30
C VAL A 86 0.82 -6.13 -0.12
N MET A 87 2.13 -6.30 -0.33
CA MET A 87 2.71 -6.44 -1.66
C MET A 87 2.10 -7.62 -2.42
N ILE A 88 2.05 -8.81 -1.80
CA ILE A 88 1.44 -10.00 -2.42
C ILE A 88 -0.02 -9.74 -2.77
N GLY A 89 -0.80 -9.15 -1.85
CA GLY A 89 -2.19 -8.82 -2.08
C GLY A 89 -2.39 -7.83 -3.24
N VAL A 90 -1.54 -6.80 -3.32
CA VAL A 90 -1.52 -5.84 -4.44
C VAL A 90 -1.26 -6.57 -5.76
N PHE A 91 -0.24 -7.41 -5.84
CA PHE A 91 0.06 -8.15 -7.07
C PHE A 91 -1.09 -9.09 -7.49
N ILE A 92 -1.69 -9.80 -6.53
CA ILE A 92 -2.84 -10.68 -6.82
C ILE A 92 -4.02 -9.86 -7.33
N THR A 93 -4.38 -8.77 -6.64
CA THR A 93 -5.55 -7.97 -6.98
C THR A 93 -5.39 -7.24 -8.31
N THR A 94 -4.24 -6.65 -8.60
CA THR A 94 -4.01 -5.99 -9.89
C THR A 94 -3.92 -7.00 -11.03
N ALA A 95 -3.31 -8.17 -10.82
CA ALA A 95 -3.29 -9.24 -11.83
C ALA A 95 -4.70 -9.77 -12.13
N LEU A 96 -5.59 -9.86 -11.13
CA LEU A 96 -6.99 -10.26 -11.33
C LEU A 96 -7.79 -9.24 -12.15
N ILE A 97 -7.50 -7.93 -12.00
CA ILE A 97 -8.12 -6.88 -12.81
C ILE A 97 -7.69 -7.01 -14.29
N ASN A 98 -6.48 -7.53 -14.54
CA ASN A 98 -5.95 -7.87 -15.86
C ASN A 98 -6.09 -6.74 -16.91
N GLY A 99 -5.73 -5.52 -16.51
CA GLY A 99 -5.72 -4.33 -17.39
C GLY A 99 -4.33 -4.03 -17.95
N THR A 100 -4.21 -3.23 -19.01
CA THR A 100 -2.92 -2.94 -19.68
C THR A 100 -1.84 -2.35 -18.76
N VAL A 101 -2.24 -1.63 -17.71
CA VAL A 101 -1.36 -0.95 -16.74
C VAL A 101 -1.28 -1.67 -15.38
N TRP A 102 -1.69 -2.94 -15.32
CA TRP A 102 -1.79 -3.69 -14.06
C TRP A 102 -0.44 -3.80 -13.34
N LEU A 103 0.65 -3.96 -14.10
CA LEU A 103 2.00 -4.14 -13.57
C LEU A 103 2.52 -2.83 -12.97
N ASP A 104 2.31 -1.70 -13.66
CA ASP A 104 2.71 -0.38 -13.17
C ASP A 104 1.94 -0.01 -11.90
N LEU A 105 0.65 -0.35 -11.84
CA LEU A 105 -0.14 -0.22 -10.61
C LEU A 105 0.44 -1.09 -9.48
N ALA A 106 0.77 -2.36 -9.77
CA ALA A 106 1.33 -3.27 -8.77
C ALA A 106 2.64 -2.73 -8.17
N ILE A 107 3.53 -2.26 -9.04
CA ILE A 107 4.82 -1.66 -8.65
C ILE A 107 4.57 -0.39 -7.82
N SER A 108 3.70 0.51 -8.28
CA SER A 108 3.44 1.79 -7.62
C SER A 108 2.92 1.62 -6.20
N TYR A 109 1.93 0.75 -6.01
CA TYR A 109 1.37 0.45 -4.69
C TYR A 109 2.35 -0.34 -3.82
N SER A 110 3.21 -1.17 -4.41
CA SER A 110 4.27 -1.88 -3.67
C SER A 110 5.33 -0.90 -3.14
N ILE A 111 5.81 0.02 -3.98
CA ILE A 111 6.74 1.08 -3.56
C ILE A 111 6.08 1.93 -2.46
N SER A 112 4.81 2.29 -2.65
CA SER A 112 4.04 3.02 -1.65
C SER A 112 4.00 2.30 -0.30
N SER A 113 3.74 1.00 -0.30
CA SER A 113 3.71 0.18 0.92
C SER A 113 5.08 0.11 1.59
N ILE A 114 6.16 -0.03 0.83
CA ILE A 114 7.53 -0.04 1.38
C ILE A 114 7.86 1.30 2.03
N ILE A 115 7.67 2.42 1.31
CA ILE A 115 7.95 3.77 1.83
C ILE A 115 7.14 4.03 3.10
N THR A 116 5.84 3.73 3.05
CA THR A 116 4.93 3.92 4.18
C THR A 116 5.32 3.05 5.37
N GLY A 117 5.65 1.78 5.11
CA GLY A 117 6.11 0.82 6.10
C GLY A 117 7.39 1.28 6.79
N LEU A 118 8.37 1.79 6.04
CA LEU A 118 9.62 2.32 6.59
C LEU A 118 9.41 3.59 7.40
N PHE A 119 8.65 4.56 6.86
CA PHE A 119 8.38 5.84 7.52
C PHE A 119 7.71 5.66 8.89
N PHE A 120 6.66 4.84 8.96
CA PHE A 120 6.01 4.54 10.24
C PHE A 120 6.77 3.52 11.10
N THR A 121 7.73 2.79 10.54
CA THR A 121 8.62 1.94 11.35
C THR A 121 9.52 2.79 12.23
N GLN A 122 10.07 3.89 11.68
CA GLN A 122 10.98 4.81 12.38
C GLN A 122 10.26 5.56 13.51
N TYR A 123 9.09 6.14 13.23
CA TYR A 123 8.34 6.93 14.22
C TYR A 123 8.02 6.17 15.52
N PHE A 124 7.74 4.86 15.42
CA PHE A 124 7.44 4.03 16.59
C PHE A 124 8.69 3.49 17.30
N LYS A 125 9.87 3.50 16.67
CA LYS A 125 11.11 3.11 17.36
C LYS A 125 11.45 4.16 18.42
N ASP A 126 11.27 5.43 18.08
CA ASP A 126 11.54 6.57 18.98
C ASP A 126 10.59 6.58 20.19
N GLU A 127 9.33 6.15 20.05
CA GLU A 127 8.36 6.06 21.17
C GLU A 127 8.67 4.92 22.17
N THR A 128 9.43 3.90 21.77
CA THR A 128 9.80 2.78 22.67
C THR A 128 11.17 2.95 23.35
N GLU A 129 11.95 3.93 22.90
CA GLU A 129 13.28 4.27 23.45
C GLU A 129 13.27 5.58 24.29
N SER A 130 12.11 6.24 24.43
CA SER A 130 11.87 7.40 25.32
C SER A 130 11.17 7.01 26.62
#